data_AF-A0A9X2ATW0-F1
#
_entry.id   AF-A0A9X2ATW0-F1
#
_cell.length_a   1.000
_cell.length_b   1.000
_cell.length_c   1.000
_cell.angle_alpha   90.00
_cell.angle_beta   90.00
_cell.angle_gamma   90.00
#
_symmetry.space_group_name_H-M   'P 1'
#
loop_
_entity.id
_entity.type
_entity.pdbx_description
1 polymer ?
#
loop_
_entity_poly.entity_id
_entity_poly.type
_entity_poly.pdbx_seq_one_letter_code
_entity_poly.pdbx_strand_id
1 'polypeptide(L)'
;AIMTVVWGIIGMGLGVFIAAQLVWPELNFDLPWTSFGRLRPLHTNAVIFAFGGCALMATSFYVVQRTSQVRLFSDTLASFVFWGWQAVIVLAVITLPQGFTSSKEYAELEW
;
A
#
# COMPACT_ATOMS: atom_id res chain seq x y z
N ALA A 1 -3.99 -13.51 2.22
CA ALA A 1 -5.27 -12.82 2.43
C ALA A 1 -5.27 -11.86 3.62
N ILE A 2 -4.67 -12.20 4.77
CA ILE A 2 -4.68 -11.34 5.97
C ILE A 2 -4.17 -9.92 5.67
N MET A 3 -2.97 -9.79 5.09
CA MET A 3 -2.40 -8.47 4.78
C MET A 3 -3.19 -7.70 3.72
N THR A 4 -3.91 -8.38 2.83
CA THR A 4 -4.86 -7.72 1.93
C THR A 4 -5.91 -6.96 2.74
N VAL A 5 -6.52 -7.61 3.74
CA VAL A 5 -7.55 -6.97 4.57
C VAL A 5 -6.96 -5.84 5.40
N VAL A 6 -5.79 -6.06 6.02
CA VAL A 6 -5.12 -5.05 6.85
C VAL A 6 -4.82 -3.79 6.02
N TRP A 7 -4.20 -3.93 4.85
CA TRP A 7 -3.90 -2.80 3.99
C TRP A 7 -5.15 -2.18 3.36
N GLY A 8 -6.21 -2.95 3.13
CA GLY A 8 -7.50 -2.43 2.70
C GLY A 8 -8.09 -1.47 3.72
N ILE A 9 -8.09 -1.85 5.00
CA ILE A 9 -8.57 -1.00 6.10
C ILE A 9 -7.70 0.26 6.22
N ILE A 10 -6.37 0.12 6.21
CA ILE A 10 -5.45 1.26 6.33
C ILE A 10 -5.59 2.21 5.13
N GLY A 11 -5.57 1.68 3.91
CA GLY A 11 -5.65 2.48 2.69
C GLY A 11 -6.97 3.22 2.57
N MET A 12 -8.10 2.53 2.76
CA MET A 12 -9.42 3.17 2.71
C MET A 12 -9.64 4.11 3.90
N GLY A 13 -9.14 3.78 5.09
CA GLY A 13 -9.17 4.66 6.25
C GLY A 13 -8.41 5.97 6.04
N LEU A 14 -7.21 5.91 5.43
CA LEU A 14 -6.50 7.11 4.97
C LEU A 14 -7.31 7.90 3.95
N GLY A 15 -8.03 7.20 3.05
CA GLY A 15 -8.92 7.84 2.07
C GLY A 15 -10.02 8.67 2.72
N VAL A 16 -10.68 8.10 3.74
CA VAL A 16 -11.67 8.83 4.55
C VAL A 16 -11.03 10.02 5.26
N PHE A 17 -9.84 9.84 5.84
CA PHE A 17 -9.14 10.91 6.54
C PHE A 17 -8.78 12.08 5.62
N ILE A 18 -8.16 11.82 4.46
CA ILE A 18 -7.80 12.89 3.52
C ILE A 18 -9.04 13.50 2.84
N ALA A 19 -10.13 12.75 2.69
CA ALA A 19 -11.41 13.32 2.26
C ALA A 19 -11.97 14.29 3.31
N ALA A 20 -11.85 13.97 4.61
CA ALA A 20 -12.23 14.88 5.68
C ALA A 20 -11.36 16.15 5.71
N GLN A 21 -10.06 16.06 5.39
CA GLN A 21 -9.18 17.23 5.27
C GLN A 21 -9.59 18.21 4.16
N LEU A 22 -10.29 17.74 3.12
CA LEU A 22 -10.83 18.61 2.07
C LEU A 22 -12.07 19.39 2.54
N VAL A 23 -12.78 18.89 3.55
CA VAL A 23 -13.97 19.54 4.14
C VAL A 23 -13.57 20.41 5.33
N TRP A 24 -12.70 19.91 6.20
CA TRP A 24 -12.19 20.56 7.40
C TRP A 24 -10.67 20.65 7.35
N PRO A 25 -10.10 21.74 6.81
CA PRO A 25 -8.66 21.92 6.65
C PRO A 25 -7.87 21.85 7.97
N GLU A 26 -8.51 22.08 9.11
CA GLU A 26 -7.91 21.98 10.46
C GLU A 26 -7.37 20.57 10.74
N LEU A 27 -7.90 19.55 10.08
CA LEU A 27 -7.41 18.16 10.17
C LEU A 27 -6.03 17.95 9.50
N ASN A 28 -5.43 18.98 8.90
CA ASN A 28 -4.02 18.95 8.51
C ASN A 28 -3.07 19.10 9.72
N PHE A 29 -3.58 19.59 10.86
CA PHE A 29 -2.84 19.79 12.12
C PHE A 29 -1.62 20.72 12.05
N ASP A 30 -1.46 21.50 10.98
CA ASP A 30 -0.27 22.32 10.70
C ASP A 30 1.07 21.56 10.80
N LEU A 31 1.03 20.23 10.64
CA LEU A 31 2.21 19.37 10.62
C LEU A 31 2.50 18.92 9.19
N PRO A 32 3.77 18.88 8.76
CA PRO A 32 4.11 18.58 7.38
C PRO A 32 3.73 17.14 6.99
N TRP A 33 3.90 16.16 7.88
CA TRP A 33 3.63 14.74 7.61
C TRP A 33 2.15 14.34 7.67
N THR A 34 1.28 15.16 8.27
CA THR A 34 -0.18 14.95 8.21
C THR A 34 -0.86 15.80 7.16
N SER A 35 -0.13 16.64 6.43
CA SER A 35 -0.71 17.47 5.38
C SER A 35 -1.30 16.63 4.24
N PHE A 36 -2.43 17.08 3.68
CA PHE A 36 -3.13 16.42 2.57
C PHE A 36 -2.19 16.11 1.40
N GLY A 37 -1.28 17.04 1.07
CA GLY A 37 -0.32 16.87 -0.03
C GLY A 37 0.60 15.67 0.14
N ARG A 38 0.98 15.31 1.38
CA ARG A 38 1.83 14.15 1.66
C ARG A 38 1.05 12.87 1.95
N LEU A 39 -0.14 12.99 2.56
CA LEU A 39 -0.99 11.83 2.83
C LEU A 39 -1.73 11.31 1.60
N ARG A 40 -1.98 12.15 0.59
CA ARG A 40 -2.59 11.73 -0.68
C ARG A 40 -1.79 10.64 -1.40
N PRO A 41 -0.48 10.81 -1.70
CA PRO A 41 0.29 9.74 -2.33
C PRO A 41 0.40 8.50 -1.43
N LEU A 42 0.42 8.68 -0.10
CA LEU A 42 0.38 7.54 0.83
C LEU A 42 -0.93 6.75 0.69
N HIS A 43 -2.09 7.42 0.66
CA HIS A 43 -3.38 6.78 0.43
C HIS A 43 -3.40 6.01 -0.90
N THR A 44 -2.98 6.66 -1.99
CA THR A 44 -2.94 6.06 -3.32
C THR A 44 -2.09 4.79 -3.35
N ASN A 45 -0.86 4.86 -2.81
CA ASN A 45 0.04 3.70 -2.77
C ASN A 45 -0.49 2.59 -1.85
N ALA A 46 -1.09 2.94 -0.70
CA ALA A 46 -1.68 1.97 0.20
C ALA A 46 -2.89 1.25 -0.40
N VAL A 47 -3.76 1.94 -1.14
CA VAL A 47 -4.92 1.29 -1.76
C VAL A 47 -4.50 0.46 -2.98
N ILE A 48 -3.60 0.95 -3.82
CA ILE A 48 -3.25 0.26 -5.07
C ILE A 48 -2.22 -0.83 -4.84
N PHE A 49 -1.06 -0.49 -4.29
CA PHE A 49 0.06 -1.43 -4.19
C PHE A 49 -0.02 -2.27 -2.91
N ALA A 50 -0.44 -1.70 -1.78
CA ALA A 50 -0.56 -2.50 -0.57
C ALA A 50 -1.82 -3.38 -0.59
N PHE A 51 -3.01 -2.79 -0.65
CA PHE A 51 -4.26 -3.54 -0.74
C PHE A 51 -4.37 -4.33 -2.06
N GLY A 52 -4.36 -3.64 -3.20
CA GLY A 52 -4.50 -4.28 -4.51
C GLY A 52 -3.36 -5.26 -4.82
N GLY A 53 -2.11 -4.90 -4.53
CA GLY A 53 -0.97 -5.80 -4.73
C GLY A 53 -1.04 -7.05 -3.86
N CYS A 54 -1.39 -6.94 -2.56
CA CYS A 54 -1.60 -8.12 -1.73
C CYS A 54 -2.81 -8.95 -2.17
N ALA A 55 -3.87 -8.32 -2.69
CA ALA A 55 -5.02 -9.03 -3.25
C ALA A 55 -4.57 -9.87 -4.46
N LEU A 56 -3.88 -9.26 -5.42
CA LEU A 56 -3.36 -9.93 -6.61
C LEU A 56 -2.39 -11.06 -6.26
N MET A 57 -1.50 -10.85 -5.30
CA MET A 57 -0.56 -11.89 -4.87
C MET A 57 -1.30 -13.10 -4.27
N ALA A 58 -2.24 -12.85 -3.36
CA ALA A 58 -3.02 -13.90 -2.72
C ALA A 58 -3.89 -14.66 -3.74
N THR A 59 -4.57 -13.95 -4.64
CA THR A 59 -5.41 -14.57 -5.67
C THR A 59 -4.57 -15.34 -6.68
N SER A 60 -3.47 -14.77 -7.16
CA SER A 60 -2.61 -15.41 -8.17
C SER A 60 -1.99 -16.70 -7.62
N PHE A 61 -1.40 -16.66 -6.42
CA PHE A 61 -0.81 -17.85 -5.79
C PHE A 61 -1.85 -18.94 -5.51
N TYR A 62 -3.09 -18.55 -5.16
CA TYR A 62 -4.15 -19.52 -4.96
C TYR A 62 -4.65 -20.11 -6.29
N VAL A 63 -4.98 -19.25 -7.25
CA VAL A 63 -5.58 -19.66 -8.53
C VAL A 63 -4.61 -20.53 -9.31
N VAL A 64 -3.33 -20.16 -9.45
CA VAL A 64 -2.36 -20.93 -10.24
C VAL A 64 -2.19 -22.35 -9.72
N GLN A 65 -2.16 -22.55 -8.40
CA GLN A 65 -2.04 -23.89 -7.81
C GLN A 65 -3.27 -24.74 -8.09
N ARG A 66 -4.46 -24.14 -8.08
CA ARG A 66 -5.73 -24.84 -8.30
C ARG A 66 -6.02 -25.09 -9.78
N THR A 67 -5.67 -24.17 -10.67
CA THR A 67 -5.92 -24.35 -12.10
C THR A 67 -4.91 -25.30 -12.72
N SER A 68 -3.66 -25.28 -12.27
CA SER A 68 -2.62 -26.21 -12.73
C SER A 68 -2.54 -27.52 -11.93
N GLN A 69 -3.29 -27.63 -10.82
CA GLN A 69 -3.32 -28.81 -9.94
C GLN A 69 -1.93 -29.22 -9.42
N VAL A 70 -1.04 -28.25 -9.22
CA VAL A 70 0.32 -28.45 -8.70
C VAL A 70 0.59 -27.48 -7.56
N ARG A 71 1.50 -27.86 -6.64
CA ARG A 71 1.99 -26.93 -5.62
C ARG A 71 2.77 -25.80 -6.27
N LEU A 72 2.87 -24.69 -5.55
CA LEU A 72 3.70 -23.57 -5.97
C LEU A 72 5.16 -24.02 -6.17
N PHE A 73 5.85 -23.42 -7.14
CA PHE A 73 7.20 -23.83 -7.52
C PHE A 73 8.21 -23.78 -6.36
N SER A 74 8.13 -22.76 -5.49
CA SER A 74 8.98 -22.64 -4.31
C SER A 74 8.28 -21.83 -3.22
N ASP A 75 8.08 -22.45 -2.06
CA ASP A 75 7.50 -21.81 -0.89
C ASP A 75 8.42 -20.71 -0.32
N THR A 76 9.74 -20.93 -0.37
CA THR A 76 10.74 -19.94 0.07
C THR A 76 10.70 -18.70 -0.80
N LEU A 77 10.61 -18.87 -2.14
CA LEU A 77 10.54 -17.73 -3.06
C LEU A 77 9.24 -16.95 -2.87
N ALA A 78 8.11 -17.64 -2.67
CA ALA A 78 6.84 -16.97 -2.39
C ALA A 78 6.85 -16.20 -1.07
N SER A 79 7.48 -16.77 -0.03
CA SER A 79 7.69 -16.10 1.25
C SER A 79 8.58 -14.86 1.09
N PHE A 80 9.66 -14.94 0.30
CA PHE A 80 10.51 -13.81 -0.01
C PHE A 80 9.74 -12.69 -0.73
N VAL A 81 8.94 -13.03 -1.75
CA VAL A 81 8.10 -12.05 -2.46
C VAL A 81 7.11 -11.39 -1.51
N PHE A 82 6.47 -12.17 -0.63
CA PHE A 82 5.55 -11.64 0.37
C PHE A 82 6.25 -10.65 1.31
N TRP A 83 7.30 -11.08 2.02
CA TRP A 83 8.00 -10.20 2.98
C TRP A 83 8.70 -9.02 2.32
N GLY A 84 9.24 -9.20 1.11
CA GLY A 84 9.78 -8.11 0.30
C GLY A 84 8.71 -7.08 -0.03
N TRP A 85 7.52 -7.51 -0.43
CA TRP A 85 6.40 -6.60 -0.68
C TRP A 85 5.95 -5.87 0.59
N GLN A 86 5.89 -6.57 1.72
CA GLN A 86 5.60 -5.93 3.01
C GLN A 86 6.64 -4.86 3.38
N ALA A 87 7.92 -5.12 3.13
CA ALA A 87 8.98 -4.14 3.35
C ALA A 87 8.81 -2.90 2.46
N VAL A 88 8.49 -3.07 1.17
CA VAL A 88 8.21 -1.96 0.25
C VAL A 88 7.06 -1.08 0.75
N ILE A 89 5.96 -1.71 1.22
CA ILE A 89 4.82 -0.96 1.74
C ILE A 89 5.17 -0.20 3.03
N VAL A 90 5.91 -0.84 3.95
CA VAL A 90 6.36 -0.17 5.18
C VAL A 90 7.28 1.00 4.86
N LEU A 91 8.15 0.87 3.86
CA LEU A 91 8.97 1.98 3.38
C LEU A 91 8.09 3.12 2.87
N ALA A 92 7.07 2.84 2.05
CA ALA A 92 6.11 3.86 1.59
C ALA A 92 5.41 4.60 2.74
N VAL A 93 5.03 3.88 3.80
CA VAL A 93 4.40 4.46 5.01
C VAL A 93 5.35 5.44 5.72
N ILE A 94 6.65 5.18 5.68
CA ILE A 94 7.65 6.03 6.33
C ILE A 94 8.04 7.20 5.44
N THR A 95 8.35 6.94 4.16
CA THR A 95 9.02 7.90 3.28
C THR A 95 8.07 8.95 2.71
N LEU A 96 6.83 8.57 2.36
CA LEU A 96 5.88 9.50 1.75
C LEU A 96 5.45 10.62 2.71
N PRO A 97 5.12 10.37 4.00
CA PRO A 97 4.87 11.44 4.97
C PRO A 97 6.11 12.31 5.25
N GLN A 98 7.31 11.75 5.13
CA GLN A 98 8.55 12.53 5.24
C GLN A 98 8.77 13.47 4.05
N GLY A 99 8.06 13.24 2.94
CA GLY A 99 8.10 14.08 1.74
C GLY A 99 9.09 13.59 0.68
N PHE A 100 9.63 12.37 0.82
CA PHE A 100 10.43 11.75 -0.22
C PHE A 100 9.50 11.23 -1.31
N THR A 101 9.39 11.99 -2.40
CA THR A 101 8.55 11.63 -3.53
C THR A 101 9.13 12.08 -4.86
N SER A 102 9.02 11.20 -5.86
CA SER A 102 9.37 11.48 -7.24
C SER A 102 8.42 12.46 -7.94
N SER A 103 7.31 12.85 -7.29
CA SER A 103 6.19 13.64 -7.82
C SER A 103 5.42 13.04 -9.01
N LYS A 104 5.72 11.79 -9.39
CA LYS A 104 5.01 11.07 -10.46
C LYS A 104 3.92 10.20 -9.86
N GLU A 105 2.68 10.41 -10.31
CA GLU A 105 1.53 9.64 -9.80
C GLU A 105 1.74 8.13 -10.02
N TYR A 106 1.44 7.34 -8.99
CA TYR A 106 1.62 5.88 -8.94
C TYR A 106 3.08 5.40 -9.05
N ALA A 107 4.04 6.32 -9.04
CA ALA A 107 5.46 6.06 -9.04
C ALA A 107 6.16 6.96 -8.01
N GLU A 108 5.45 7.32 -6.92
CA GLU A 108 5.89 8.33 -5.97
C GLU A 108 7.08 7.89 -5.13
N LEU A 109 7.29 6.58 -4.95
CA LEU A 109 8.40 6.03 -4.20
C LEU A 109 9.73 6.36 -4.89
N GLU A 110 10.73 6.67 -4.07
CA GLU A 110 12.11 6.86 -4.53
C GLU A 110 12.73 5.55 -5.02
N TRP A 111 13.84 5.69 -5.76
CA TRP A 111 14.57 4.60 -6.44
C TRP A 111 15.29 3.64 -5.49
#